data_AF-A0A7Y2L758-F1
#
_entry.id   AF-A0A7Y2L758-F1
#
_cell.length_a   1.000
_cell.length_b   1.000
_cell.length_c   1.000
_cell.angle_alpha   90.00
_cell.angle_beta   90.00
_cell.angle_gamma   90.00
#
_symmetry.space_group_name_H-M   'P 1'
#
loop_
_entity.id
_entity.type
_entity.pdbx_description
1 polymer ?
#
loop_
_entity_poly.entity_id
_entity_poly.type
_entity_poly.pdbx_seq_one_letter_code
_entity_poly.pdbx_strand_id
1 'polypeptide(L)'
;GIGTYFDHPNIFNGWDLTTKATWTQNIDGSAYSGLGRAEKRLTLGGDFKYLGNFQLGLTYVAYLSSADLAQGRTMADRDYLSFNGKYTF
;
A
#
# COMPACT_ATOMS: atom_id res chain seq x y z
N GLY A 1 -7.36 -10.67 0.73
CA GLY A 1 -7.55 -9.22 0.92
C GLY A 1 -8.54 -8.71 -0.10
N ILE A 2 -9.08 -7.52 0.11
CA ILE A 2 -9.93 -6.81 -0.85
C ILE A 2 -9.29 -5.47 -1.16
N GLY A 3 -9.43 -4.99 -2.40
CA GLY A 3 -8.90 -3.69 -2.77
C GLY A 3 -9.74 -3.04 -3.86
N THR A 4 -9.57 -1.74 -3.98
CA THR A 4 -10.18 -0.91 -5.01
C THR A 4 -9.11 -0.05 -5.66
N TYR A 5 -9.33 0.24 -6.93
CA TYR A 5 -8.48 1.07 -7.78
C TYR A 5 -9.38 2.05 -8.50
N PHE A 6 -9.01 3.32 -8.49
CA PHE A 6 -9.74 4.38 -9.17
C PHE A 6 -8.79 5.14 -10.08
N ASP A 7 -9.15 5.20 -11.36
CA ASP A 7 -8.42 5.95 -12.36
C ASP A 7 -9.14 7.27 -12.62
N HIS A 8 -8.41 8.37 -12.47
CA HIS A 8 -8.87 9.73 -12.70
C HIS A 8 -8.02 10.32 -13.83
N PRO A 9 -8.45 10.17 -15.10
CA PRO A 9 -7.70 10.71 -16.23
C PRO A 9 -7.82 12.24 -16.27
N ASN A 10 -6.73 12.90 -16.66
CA ASN A 10 -6.69 14.35 -16.93
C ASN A 10 -7.22 15.22 -15.78
N ILE A 11 -6.82 14.94 -14.53
CA ILE A 11 -7.14 15.77 -13.36
C ILE A 11 -6.60 17.20 -13.50
N PHE A 12 -5.48 17.33 -14.23
CA PHE A 12 -4.95 18.55 -14.81
C PHE A 12 -4.45 18.21 -16.21
N ASN A 13 -4.24 19.21 -17.07
CA ASN A 13 -3.83 18.96 -18.45
C ASN A 13 -2.56 18.08 -18.51
N GLY A 14 -2.71 16.87 -19.06
CA GLY A 14 -1.63 15.90 -19.21
C GLY A 14 -1.28 15.10 -17.94
N TRP A 15 -2.03 15.28 -16.84
CA TRP A 15 -1.85 14.57 -15.58
C TRP A 15 -2.98 13.58 -15.32
N ASP A 16 -2.62 12.31 -15.18
CA ASP A 16 -3.51 11.25 -14.70
C ASP A 16 -3.20 10.93 -13.24
N LEU A 17 -4.23 10.60 -12.47
CA LEU A 17 -4.11 10.13 -11.10
C LEU A 17 -4.76 8.76 -10.97
N THR A 18 -3.99 7.76 -10.56
CA THR A 18 -4.52 6.48 -10.10
C THR A 18 -4.44 6.42 -8.59
N THR A 19 -5.55 6.11 -7.92
CA THR A 19 -5.57 5.87 -6.46
C THR A 19 -5.88 4.41 -6.16
N LYS A 20 -5.35 3.90 -5.06
CA LYS A 20 -5.57 2.53 -4.61
C LYS A 20 -5.74 2.44 -3.11
N ALA A 21 -6.65 1.57 -2.68
CA ALA A 21 -6.82 1.20 -1.28
C ALA A 21 -7.01 -0.31 -1.19
N THR A 22 -6.18 -0.97 -0.39
CA THR A 22 -6.19 -2.42 -0.23
C THR A 22 -6.18 -2.78 1.25
N TRP A 23 -7.16 -3.60 1.64
CA TRP A 23 -7.22 -4.25 2.95
C TRP A 23 -6.78 -5.71 2.84
N THR A 24 -5.81 -6.09 3.66
CA THR A 24 -5.36 -7.48 3.78
C THR A 24 -5.51 -7.92 5.22
N GLN A 25 -6.11 -9.08 5.42
CA GLN A 25 -6.14 -9.77 6.70
C GLN A 25 -5.52 -11.14 6.52
N ASN A 26 -4.59 -11.46 7.40
CA ASN A 26 -3.94 -12.75 7.43
C ASN A 26 -4.75 -13.72 8.30
N ILE A 27 -5.12 -14.89 7.77
CA ILE A 27 -5.88 -15.89 8.53
C ILE A 27 -4.94 -16.66 9.45
N ASP A 28 -3.75 -16.99 8.95
CA ASP A 28 -2.70 -17.67 9.69
C ASP A 28 -1.31 -17.26 9.18
N GLY A 29 -0.33 -17.23 10.08
CA GLY A 29 1.02 -16.79 9.75
C GLY A 29 1.90 -16.59 10.98
N SER A 30 3.13 -16.16 10.73
CA SER A 30 4.15 -16.01 11.75
C SER A 30 5.04 -14.80 11.45
N ALA A 31 5.81 -14.40 12.45
CA ALA A 31 6.82 -13.34 12.33
C ALA A 31 7.76 -13.58 11.13
N TYR A 32 8.13 -14.84 10.86
CA TYR A 32 9.01 -15.21 9.75
C TYR A 32 8.39 -14.94 8.37
N SER A 33 7.07 -15.13 8.24
CA SER A 33 6.34 -14.82 6.99
C SER A 33 6.13 -13.32 6.79
N GLY A 34 6.50 -12.50 7.77
CA GLY A 34 6.30 -11.06 7.72
C GLY A 34 4.85 -10.61 7.97
N LEU A 35 3.91 -11.50 8.33
CA LEU A 35 2.59 -11.17 8.87
C LEU A 35 2.19 -12.29 9.84
N GLY A 36 1.90 -11.94 11.08
CA GLY A 36 1.40 -12.86 12.09
C GLY A 36 -0.05 -13.30 11.83
N ARG A 37 -0.54 -14.20 12.68
CA ARG A 37 -1.92 -14.68 12.65
C ARG A 37 -2.90 -13.55 12.99
N ALA A 38 -4.00 -13.49 12.26
CA ALA A 38 -5.03 -12.45 12.38
C ALA A 38 -4.52 -11.02 12.17
N GLU A 39 -3.31 -10.83 11.62
CA GLU A 39 -2.73 -9.50 11.38
C GLU A 39 -3.45 -8.81 10.21
N LYS A 40 -3.73 -7.52 10.38
CA LYS A 40 -4.46 -6.67 9.44
C LYS A 40 -3.55 -5.56 8.91
N ARG A 41 -3.60 -5.34 7.60
CA ARG A 41 -2.83 -4.31 6.91
C ARG A 41 -3.72 -3.52 5.96
N LEU A 42 -3.64 -2.20 6.04
CA LEU A 42 -4.21 -1.27 5.08
C LEU A 42 -3.09 -0.68 4.24
N THR A 43 -3.27 -0.66 2.92
CA THR A 43 -2.33 -0.02 1.98
C THR A 43 -3.09 1.00 1.17
N LEU A 44 -2.65 2.25 1.26
CA LEU A 44 -3.18 3.37 0.48
C LEU A 44 -2.09 3.85 -0.47
N GLY A 45 -2.45 4.23 -1.69
CA GLY A 45 -1.47 4.82 -2.59
C GLY A 45 -2.09 5.66 -3.68
N GLY A 46 -1.23 6.50 -4.27
CA GLY A 46 -1.55 7.37 -5.39
C GLY A 46 -0.38 7.42 -6.35
N ASP A 47 -0.66 7.34 -7.64
CA ASP A 47 0.29 7.42 -8.73
C ASP A 47 -0.12 8.58 -9.64
N PHE A 48 0.71 9.62 -9.71
CA PHE A 48 0.57 10.76 -10.60
C PHE A 48 1.39 10.51 -11.86
N LYS A 49 0.75 10.54 -13.02
CA LYS A 49 1.41 10.29 -14.30
C LYS A 49 1.29 11.52 -15.20
N TYR A 50 2.42 12.05 -15.64
CA TYR A 50 2.49 13.16 -16.59
C TYR A 50 2.82 12.64 -17.99
N LEU A 51 2.00 13.04 -18.97
CA LEU A 51 2.15 12.75 -20.41
C LEU A 51 2.44 11.29 -20.77
N GLY A 52 2.10 10.36 -19.89
CA GLY A 52 2.30 8.94 -20.11
C GLY A 52 3.72 8.42 -19.87
N ASN A 53 4.72 9.27 -19.67
CA ASN A 53 6.14 8.89 -19.62
C ASN A 53 6.84 9.20 -18.29
N PHE A 54 6.30 10.10 -17.47
CA PHE A 54 6.82 10.40 -16.12
C PHE A 54 5.78 10.06 -15.07
N GLN A 55 6.16 9.34 -14.02
CA GLN A 55 5.26 8.94 -12.94
C GLN A 55 5.90 9.17 -11.58
N LEU A 56 5.13 9.75 -10.65
CA LEU A 56 5.45 9.88 -9.23
C LEU A 56 4.44 9.08 -8.42
N GLY A 57 4.91 8.20 -7.55
CA GLY A 57 4.07 7.35 -6.71
C GLY A 57 4.30 7.61 -5.23
N LEU A 58 3.22 7.64 -4.46
CA LEU A 58 3.23 7.66 -3.00
C LEU A 58 2.42 6.46 -2.48
N THR A 59 2.92 5.77 -1.46
CA THR A 59 2.23 4.64 -0.83
C THR A 59 2.43 4.69 0.67
N TYR A 60 1.32 4.63 1.41
CA TYR A 60 1.30 4.48 2.86
C TYR A 60 0.80 3.09 3.24
N VAL A 61 1.48 2.43 4.17
CA VAL A 61 1.12 1.12 4.69
C VAL A 61 0.95 1.21 6.19
N ALA A 62 -0.25 0.85 6.65
CA ALA A 62 -0.60 0.78 8.06
C ALA A 62 -0.83 -0.67 8.48
N TYR A 63 -0.16 -1.09 9.54
CA TYR A 63 -0.33 -2.34 10.25
C TYR A 63 -1.27 -2.07 11.44
N LEU A 64 -2.49 -2.59 11.33
CA LEU A 64 -3.60 -2.17 12.20
C LEU A 64 -3.85 -3.12 13.37
N SER A 65 -2.88 -3.99 13.66
CA SER A 65 -2.97 -5.00 14.72
C SER A 65 -1.93 -4.69 15.79
N SER A 66 -2.21 -5.05 17.03
CA SER A 66 -1.22 -4.91 18.10
C SER A 66 -0.23 -6.07 18.11
N ALA A 67 0.97 -5.79 18.61
CA ALA A 67 1.98 -6.79 18.85
C ALA A 67 1.49 -7.91 19.79
N ASP A 68 1.70 -9.16 19.41
CA ASP A 68 1.25 -10.34 20.15
C ASP A 68 2.12 -11.57 19.80
N LEU A 69 2.84 -12.10 20.80
CA LEU A 69 3.73 -13.24 20.65
C LEU A 69 2.97 -14.55 20.38
N ALA A 70 1.82 -14.76 21.02
CA ALA A 70 1.01 -15.97 20.82
C ALA A 70 0.42 -16.03 19.41
N GLN A 71 0.22 -14.86 18.80
CA GLN A 71 -0.29 -14.73 17.44
C GLN A 71 0.84 -14.50 16.42
N GLY A 72 2.11 -14.55 16.83
CA GLY A 72 3.26 -14.35 15.95
C GLY A 72 3.36 -12.93 15.34
N ARG A 73 2.64 -11.95 15.91
CA ARG A 73 2.60 -10.54 15.48
C ARG A 73 3.70 -9.76 16.18
N THR A 74 4.96 -9.98 15.80
CA THR A 74 6.10 -9.26 16.42
C THR A 74 6.48 -7.97 15.71
N MET A 75 5.89 -7.72 14.53
CA MET A 75 6.21 -6.58 13.68
C MET A 75 4.95 -5.82 13.29
N ALA A 76 3.97 -5.73 14.20
CA ALA A 76 2.68 -5.14 13.88
C ALA A 76 2.65 -3.59 13.96
N ASP A 77 3.76 -2.96 14.36
CA ASP A 77 3.84 -1.49 14.55
C ASP A 77 4.72 -0.80 13.48
N ARG A 78 5.02 -1.47 12.37
CA ARG A 78 5.98 -1.02 11.34
C ARG A 78 5.36 -0.20 10.22
N ASP A 79 4.48 0.73 10.55
CA ASP A 79 3.87 1.62 9.56
C ASP A 79 4.95 2.37 8.77
N TYR A 80 4.75 2.51 7.47
CA TYR A 80 5.73 3.19 6.62
C TYR A 80 5.09 3.95 5.46
N LEU A 81 5.82 4.98 5.02
CA LEU A 81 5.54 5.76 3.83
C LEU A 81 6.64 5.51 2.80
N SER A 82 6.25 5.30 1.55
CA SER A 82 7.15 5.09 0.42
C SER A 82 6.84 6.09 -0.68
N PHE A 83 7.89 6.68 -1.23
CA PHE A 83 7.84 7.59 -2.38
C PHE A 83 8.72 7.04 -3.51
N ASN A 84 8.25 7.09 -4.75
CA ASN A 84 8.98 6.60 -5.91
C ASN A 84 8.74 7.48 -7.15
N GLY A 85 9.68 7.42 -8.09
CA GLY A 85 9.59 8.08 -9.39
C GLY A 85 10.05 7.16 -10.50
N LYS A 86 9.38 7.20 -11.65
CA LYS A 86 9.68 6.40 -12.84
C LYS A 86 9.61 7.29 -14.08
N TYR A 87 10.58 7.13 -14.97
CA TYR A 87 10.57 7.72 -16.30
C TYR A 87 10.74 6.63 -17.35
N THR A 88 10.02 6.72 -18.46
CA THR A 88 10.10 5.77 -19.59
C THR A 88 10.45 6.55 -20.86
N PHE A 89 11.48 6.08 -21.56
CA PHE A 89 12.02 6.67 -22.79
C PHE A 89 11.30 6.15 -24.03
#